data_AF-A0A7X5SCV9-F1
#
_entry.id   AF-A0A7X5SCV9-F1
#
_cell.length_a   1.000
_cell.length_b   1.000
_cell.length_c   1.000
_cell.angle_alpha   90.00
_cell.angle_beta   90.00
_cell.angle_gamma   90.00
#
_symmetry.space_group_name_H-M   'P 1'
#
loop_
_entity.id
_entity.type
_entity.pdbx_description
1 polymer ?
#
loop_
_entity_poly.entity_id
_entity_poly.type
_entity_poly.pdbx_seq_one_letter_code
_entity_poly.pdbx_strand_id
1 'polypeptide(L)' 'RNRLGLEAPLGRIDPDKINPLGSSLATGHPFAATGARVVATAAKQLEERGGGRALISICTAGGMGVVAIVER' A
#
# COMPACT_ATOMS: atom_id res chain seq x y z
N ARG A 1 1.09 1.28 -25.99
CA ARG A 1 2.32 0.47 -25.75
C ARG A 1 2.19 -0.06 -24.33
N ASN A 2 1.78 -1.32 -24.13
CA ASN A 2 1.10 -1.76 -22.89
C ASN A 2 1.85 -2.87 -22.12
N ARG A 3 3.19 -2.81 -22.01
CA ARG A 3 3.95 -3.74 -21.16
C ARG A 3 5.16 -3.03 -20.55
N LEU A 4 5.45 -3.34 -19.29
CA LEU A 4 6.53 -2.75 -18.49
C LEU A 4 7.96 -3.18 -18.90
N GLY A 5 8.11 -4.00 -19.95
CA GLY A 5 9.41 -4.51 -20.39
C GLY A 5 10.08 -5.49 -19.42
N LEU A 6 9.34 -6.03 -18.45
CA LEU A 6 9.85 -7.00 -17.48
C LEU A 6 9.75 -8.42 -18.02
N GLU A 7 10.80 -9.22 -17.81
CA GLU A 7 10.84 -10.65 -18.17
C GLU A 7 9.95 -11.51 -17.27
N ALA A 8 9.66 -11.05 -16.06
CA ALA A 8 8.83 -11.73 -15.05
C ALA A 8 8.05 -10.71 -14.18
N PRO A 9 7.04 -11.15 -13.41
CA PRO A 9 6.37 -10.29 -12.41
C PRO A 9 7.35 -9.78 -11.33
N LEU A 10 6.98 -8.71 -10.61
CA LEU A 10 7.79 -8.08 -9.54
C LEU A 10 8.16 -9.03 -8.37
N GLY A 11 7.51 -10.19 -8.28
CA GLY A 11 7.71 -11.16 -7.21
C GLY A 11 6.57 -11.17 -6.19
N ARG A 12 6.60 -12.16 -5.29
CA ARG A 12 5.62 -12.31 -4.21
C ARG A 12 6.03 -11.47 -3.01
N ILE A 13 5.07 -10.78 -2.42
CA ILE A 13 5.24 -10.09 -1.14
C ILE A 13 4.93 -11.08 -0.01
N ASP A 14 5.74 -11.05 1.03
CA ASP A 14 5.54 -11.80 2.27
C ASP A 14 4.13 -11.50 2.87
N PRO A 15 3.24 -12.50 3.00
CA PRO A 15 1.89 -12.29 3.53
C PRO A 15 1.86 -11.71 4.94
N ASP A 16 2.87 -11.95 5.76
CA ASP A 16 2.90 -11.43 7.13
C ASP A 16 3.21 -9.93 7.16
N LYS A 17 3.70 -9.38 6.03
CA LYS A 17 4.03 -7.96 5.88
C LYS A 17 2.96 -7.18 5.11
N ILE A 18 2.01 -7.84 4.46
CA ILE A 18 0.95 -7.18 3.71
C ILE A 18 -0.28 -6.95 4.60
N ASN A 19 -0.65 -5.67 4.81
CA ASN A 19 -1.85 -5.28 5.55
C ASN A 19 -2.01 -5.98 6.93
N PRO A 20 -1.01 -5.92 7.84
CA PRO A 20 -1.03 -6.67 9.11
C PRO A 20 -2.15 -6.25 10.08
N LEU A 21 -2.75 -5.08 9.90
CA LEU A 21 -3.90 -4.58 10.68
C LEU A 21 -5.23 -4.70 9.91
N GLY A 22 -5.28 -5.50 8.86
CA GLY A 22 -6.43 -5.63 7.97
C GLY A 22 -6.39 -4.68 6.78
N SER A 23 -7.35 -4.85 5.87
CA SER A 23 -7.41 -4.16 4.57
C SER A 23 -8.74 -3.43 4.36
N SER A 24 -8.84 -2.68 3.26
CA SER A 24 -10.09 -2.02 2.85
C SER A 24 -11.28 -2.96 2.69
N LEU A 25 -11.05 -4.27 2.48
CA LEU A 25 -12.13 -5.25 2.46
C LEU A 25 -12.83 -5.36 3.82
N ALA A 26 -12.06 -5.33 4.92
CA ALA A 26 -12.58 -5.44 6.28
C ALA A 26 -13.01 -4.08 6.85
N THR A 27 -12.24 -3.03 6.59
CA THR A 27 -12.43 -1.70 7.21
C THR A 27 -13.32 -0.77 6.36
N GLY A 28 -13.69 -1.19 5.16
CA GLY A 28 -14.41 -0.37 4.18
C GLY A 28 -13.50 0.43 3.26
N HIS A 29 -14.07 0.86 2.13
CA HIS A 29 -13.38 1.56 1.04
C HIS A 29 -14.11 2.85 0.62
N PRO A 30 -14.15 3.89 1.48
CA PRO A 30 -14.68 5.19 1.09
C PRO A 30 -13.78 5.82 0.02
N PHE A 31 -14.39 6.22 -1.09
CA PHE A 31 -13.69 6.81 -2.23
C PHE A 31 -12.96 8.09 -1.81
N ALA A 32 -11.77 8.31 -2.36
CA ALA A 32 -10.81 9.38 -2.00
C ALA A 32 -10.26 9.36 -0.55
N ALA A 33 -11.03 8.93 0.46
CA ALA A 33 -10.59 8.90 1.86
C ALA A 33 -9.68 7.69 2.20
N THR A 34 -9.79 6.59 1.45
CA THR A 34 -9.00 5.37 1.72
C THR A 34 -7.49 5.62 1.66
N GLY A 35 -7.02 6.45 0.72
CA GLY A 35 -5.59 6.74 0.58
C GLY A 35 -5.01 7.41 1.83
N ALA A 36 -5.69 8.44 2.33
CA ALA A 36 -5.30 9.12 3.56
C ALA A 36 -5.29 8.17 4.77
N ARG A 37 -6.32 7.31 4.91
CA ARG A 37 -6.35 6.29 5.96
C ARG A 37 -5.14 5.36 5.88
N VAL A 38 -4.82 4.82 4.70
CA VAL A 38 -3.69 3.88 4.52
C VAL A 38 -2.36 4.56 4.89
N VAL A 39 -2.14 5.80 4.47
CA VAL A 39 -0.94 6.58 4.84
C VAL A 39 -0.87 6.79 6.35
N ALA A 40 -1.96 7.22 6.99
CA ALA A 40 -2.00 7.44 8.43
C ALA A 40 -1.73 6.14 9.22
N THR A 41 -2.32 5.02 8.80
CA THR A 41 -2.07 3.70 9.42
C THR A 41 -0.61 3.27 9.25
N ALA A 42 -0.02 3.45 8.06
CA ALA A 42 1.38 3.10 7.83
C ALA A 42 2.32 3.94 8.69
N ALA A 43 2.12 5.26 8.74
CA ALA A 43 2.89 6.16 9.58
C ALA A 43 2.80 5.79 11.06
N LYS A 44 1.58 5.47 11.55
CA LYS A 44 1.38 5.04 12.94
C LYS A 44 2.11 3.73 13.26
N GLN A 45 2.11 2.76 12.34
CA GLN A 45 2.85 1.51 12.55
C GLN A 45 4.36 1.70 12.55
N LEU A 46 4.90 2.56 11.68
CA LEU A 46 6.34 2.89 11.69
C LEU A 46 6.72 3.60 12.99
N GLU A 47 5.84 4.47 13.50
CA GLU A 47 5.98 5.07 14.82
C GLU A 47 6.01 4.00 15.94
N GLU A 48 5.04 3.11 15.99
CA GLU A 48 4.97 2.08 17.04
C GLU A 48 6.12 1.07 17.00
N ARG A 49 6.67 0.80 15.81
CA ARG A 49 7.82 -0.11 15.61
C ARG A 49 9.18 0.53 15.88
N GLY A 50 9.22 1.85 16.10
CA GLY A 50 10.47 2.58 16.33
C GLY A 50 11.24 2.99 15.07
N GLY A 51 10.63 2.93 13.88
CA GLY A 51 11.25 3.35 12.62
C GLY A 51 11.00 2.40 11.44
N GLY A 52 11.68 2.68 10.33
CA GLY A 52 11.69 1.82 9.14
C GLY A 52 10.89 2.38 7.97
N ARG A 53 10.57 1.51 6.99
CA ARG A 53 9.90 1.90 5.74
C ARG A 53 8.65 1.08 5.47
N ALA A 54 7.64 1.74 4.91
CA ALA A 54 6.42 1.12 4.42
C ALA A 54 6.21 1.44 2.93
N LEU A 55 5.89 0.43 2.13
CA LEU A 55 5.45 0.58 0.74
C LEU A 55 3.92 0.59 0.70
N ILE A 56 3.35 1.64 0.13
CA ILE A 56 1.91 1.79 -0.08
C ILE A 56 1.64 1.71 -1.58
N SER A 57 0.70 0.87 -1.98
CA SER A 57 0.20 0.77 -3.36
C SER A 57 -1.31 0.72 -3.35
N ILE A 58 -1.95 1.61 -4.11
CA ILE A 58 -3.40 1.79 -4.14
C ILE A 58 -3.87 1.82 -5.59
N CYS A 59 -4.80 0.92 -5.95
CA CYS A 59 -5.49 1.02 -7.23
C CYS A 59 -6.51 2.16 -7.20
N THR A 60 -6.71 2.81 -8.34
CA THR A 60 -7.74 3.83 -8.50
C THR A 60 -8.58 3.53 -9.73
N ALA A 61 -9.81 4.03 -9.77
CA ALA A 61 -10.68 3.88 -10.92
C ALA A 61 -10.04 4.46 -12.19
N GLY A 62 -10.42 3.95 -13.37
CA GLY A 62 -9.87 4.42 -14.64
C GLY A 62 -8.53 3.78 -15.04
N GLY A 63 -8.17 2.64 -14.44
CA GLY A 63 -6.96 1.91 -14.81
C GLY A 63 -5.66 2.57 -14.31
N MET A 64 -5.75 3.29 -13.19
CA MET A 64 -4.65 4.03 -12.59
C MET A 64 -4.23 3.39 -11.26
N GLY A 65 -3.07 3.80 -10.77
CA GLY A 65 -2.57 3.42 -9.45
C GLY A 65 -1.66 4.49 -8.88
N VAL A 66 -1.62 4.56 -7.56
CA VAL A 66 -0.73 5.46 -6.80
C VAL A 66 0.15 4.60 -5.91
N VAL A 67 1.45 4.92 -5.88
CA VAL A 67 2.44 4.24 -5.05
C VAL A 67 3.22 5.28 -4.26
N ALA A 68 3.51 4.99 -2.99
CA ALA A 68 4.32 5.82 -2.13
C ALA A 68 5.18 4.97 -1.20
N ILE A 69 6.33 5.52 -0.79
CA ILE A 69 7.13 4.99 0.32
C ILE A 69 7.04 6.00 1.46
N VAL A 70 6.74 5.51 2.66
CA VAL A 70 6.75 6.30 3.89
C VAL A 70 7.87 5.78 4.77
N GLU A 71 8.64 6.69 5.34
CA GLU A 71 9.77 6.40 6.23
C GLU A 71 9.62 7.21 7.52
N ARG A 72 10.06 6.60 8.63
CA ARG A 72 10.27 7.28 9.90
C ARG A 72 11.74 7.18 10.28
#